data_AF-A0A4Q2Y5V2-F1
#
_entry.id   AF-A0A4Q2Y5V2-F1
#
_cell.length_a   1.000
_cell.length_b   1.000
_cell.length_c   1.000
_cell.angle_alpha   90.00
_cell.angle_beta   90.00
_cell.angle_gamma   90.00
#
_symmetry.space_group_name_H-M   'P 1'
#
loop_
_entity.id
_entity.type
_entity.pdbx_description
1 polymer ?
#
loop_
_entity_poly.entity_id
_entity_poly.type
_entity_poly.pdbx_seq_one_letter_code
_entity_poly.pdbx_strand_id
1 'polypeptide(L)'
;MAGLIIAPRARIFHGHEWIYASEIKKAFGDPQPGDVITLKDFRDRPLGSAIYNPQSQIVARRFSRRKQDLDLDFFTRRIQQAIEHRQRRGIDETLARLVWSESDGIPGLIVDRYGDHLSVQTLTLAIDQRKELIRDALVALLSPKSIVLRNDSPYRKAEGMEPGIEMLHGENPGPFQVRANDLTFEIDLFDGQKTGLYLDQLQSHAEVAKLAKGKRVLDCFTNQGGFALACAKAGATKVTAVDVSATACAAARKNAEVNGVEIEVIEHNVFDFLKHAKPEYDLIILDPPSFTRNKKTLMDAMRGYKEIHLR
;
A
#
# COMPACT_ATOMS: atom_id res chain seq x y z
N MET A 1 8.81 -31.32 10.36
CA MET A 1 8.54 -29.89 10.08
C MET A 1 8.56 -29.17 11.41
N ALA A 2 9.39 -28.14 11.54
CA ALA A 2 9.44 -27.30 12.72
C ALA A 2 8.10 -26.57 12.94
N GLY A 3 7.82 -26.13 14.15
CA GLY A 3 6.51 -25.57 14.45
C GLY A 3 6.36 -24.86 15.78
N LEU A 4 5.18 -24.29 15.96
CA LEU A 4 4.76 -23.58 17.17
C LEU A 4 3.50 -24.22 17.76
N ILE A 5 3.51 -24.36 19.08
CA ILE A 5 2.35 -24.69 19.90
C ILE A 5 1.77 -23.37 20.43
N ILE A 6 0.51 -23.11 20.13
CA ILE A 6 -0.17 -21.84 20.43
C ILE A 6 -0.92 -21.91 21.77
N ALA A 7 -0.82 -20.84 22.56
CA ALA A 7 -1.46 -20.72 23.86
C ALA A 7 -3.00 -20.63 23.75
N PRO A 8 -3.80 -21.24 24.66
CA PRO A 8 -5.25 -21.43 24.52
C PRO A 8 -6.12 -20.18 24.25
N ARG A 9 -5.63 -18.98 24.57
CA ARG A 9 -6.39 -17.72 24.44
C ARG A 9 -5.88 -16.81 23.32
N ALA A 10 -5.02 -17.34 22.45
CA ALA A 10 -4.47 -16.58 21.32
C ALA A 10 -5.56 -16.14 20.33
N ARG A 11 -5.33 -15.01 19.67
CA ARG A 11 -6.31 -14.45 18.72
C ARG A 11 -6.54 -15.30 17.47
N ILE A 12 -5.61 -16.21 17.15
CA ILE A 12 -5.75 -17.12 16.01
C ILE A 12 -7.00 -18.01 16.09
N PHE A 13 -7.48 -18.31 17.31
CA PHE A 13 -8.71 -19.07 17.53
C PHE A 13 -9.99 -18.26 17.24
N HIS A 14 -9.86 -16.95 17.08
CA HIS A 14 -10.94 -16.01 16.76
C HIS A 14 -10.84 -15.45 15.33
N GLY A 15 -10.06 -16.11 14.47
CA GLY A 15 -9.93 -15.76 13.05
C GLY A 15 -8.73 -14.89 12.70
N HIS A 16 -7.94 -14.43 13.67
CA HIS A 16 -6.72 -13.65 13.39
C HIS A 16 -5.65 -14.52 12.72
N GLU A 17 -4.83 -13.96 11.82
CA GLU A 17 -3.80 -14.73 11.10
C GLU A 17 -2.38 -14.53 11.68
N TRP A 18 -2.18 -13.51 12.51
CA TRP A 18 -0.90 -13.25 13.17
C TRP A 18 -0.79 -13.88 14.54
N ILE A 19 0.42 -14.30 14.88
CA ILE A 19 0.83 -14.84 16.17
C ILE A 19 1.96 -13.98 16.70
N TYR A 20 1.78 -13.45 17.91
CA TYR A 20 2.77 -12.67 18.62
C TYR A 20 3.56 -13.55 19.59
N ALA A 21 4.73 -13.09 20.03
CA ALA A 21 5.58 -13.84 20.96
C ALA A 21 4.82 -14.28 22.24
N SER A 22 3.94 -13.42 22.77
CA SER A 22 3.12 -13.70 23.95
C SER A 22 2.05 -14.78 23.75
N GLU A 23 1.75 -15.16 22.50
CA GLU A 23 0.76 -16.17 22.14
C GLU A 23 1.40 -17.55 21.91
N ILE A 24 2.73 -17.65 21.96
CA ILE A 24 3.48 -18.89 21.72
C ILE A 24 3.72 -19.61 23.05
N LYS A 25 3.25 -20.85 23.16
CA LYS A 25 3.51 -21.70 24.33
C LYS A 25 4.86 -22.42 24.23
N LYS A 26 5.21 -22.92 23.04
CA LYS A 26 6.45 -23.65 22.80
C LYS A 26 6.78 -23.70 21.30
N ALA A 27 8.07 -23.58 20.96
CA ALA A 27 8.59 -23.95 19.63
C ALA A 27 9.17 -25.37 19.65
N PHE A 28 9.14 -26.07 18.51
CA PHE A 28 9.72 -27.40 18.35
C PHE A 28 10.34 -27.57 16.96
N GLY A 29 11.36 -28.43 16.85
CA GLY A 29 12.04 -28.71 15.58
C GLY A 29 12.95 -27.60 15.06
N ASP A 30 13.33 -26.64 15.93
CA ASP A 30 14.29 -25.55 15.67
C ASP A 30 14.04 -24.72 14.39
N PRO A 31 12.87 -24.04 14.28
CA PRO A 31 12.54 -23.24 13.10
C PRO A 31 13.49 -22.05 12.92
N GLN A 32 13.90 -21.80 11.67
CA GLN A 32 14.76 -20.67 11.31
C GLN A 32 13.96 -19.49 10.73
N PRO A 33 14.44 -18.24 10.87
CA PRO A 33 13.78 -17.09 10.26
C PRO A 33 13.59 -17.26 8.75
N GLY A 34 12.36 -17.06 8.26
CA GLY A 34 11.98 -17.28 6.87
C GLY A 34 11.42 -18.67 6.58
N ASP A 35 11.43 -19.60 7.54
CA ASP A 35 10.88 -20.94 7.36
C ASP A 35 9.35 -20.95 7.24
N VAL A 36 8.85 -21.94 6.50
CA VAL A 36 7.48 -22.41 6.60
C VAL A 36 7.39 -23.41 7.75
N ILE A 37 6.54 -23.10 8.72
CA ILE A 37 6.35 -23.88 9.93
C ILE A 37 4.92 -24.40 10.05
N THR A 38 4.74 -25.47 10.82
CA THR A 38 3.40 -25.92 11.21
C THR A 38 2.95 -25.24 12.49
N LEU A 39 1.67 -24.89 12.56
CA LEU A 39 1.02 -24.40 13.77
C LEU A 39 0.20 -25.52 14.40
N LYS A 40 0.25 -25.62 15.73
CA LYS A 40 -0.58 -26.54 16.52
C LYS A 40 -1.22 -25.82 17.70
N ASP A 41 -2.38 -26.27 18.14
CA ASP A 41 -2.97 -25.79 19.38
C ASP A 41 -2.36 -26.47 20.62
N PHE A 42 -2.80 -26.06 21.80
CA PHE A 42 -2.35 -26.59 23.08
C PHE A 42 -2.71 -28.06 23.34
N ARG A 43 -3.50 -28.70 22.47
CA ARG A 43 -3.87 -30.13 22.48
C ARG A 43 -3.23 -30.89 21.30
N ASP A 44 -2.22 -30.32 20.66
CA ASP A 44 -1.51 -30.86 19.50
C ASP A 44 -2.33 -30.97 18.20
N ARG A 45 -3.50 -30.31 18.12
CA ARG A 45 -4.32 -30.28 16.90
C ARG A 45 -3.73 -29.32 15.87
N PRO A 46 -3.70 -29.68 14.57
CA PRO A 46 -3.11 -28.82 13.54
C PRO A 46 -3.95 -27.56 13.30
N LEU A 47 -3.27 -26.41 13.16
CA LEU A 47 -3.86 -25.11 12.84
C LEU A 47 -3.46 -24.57 11.45
N GLY A 48 -2.57 -25.28 10.75
CA GLY A 48 -2.13 -24.98 9.38
C GLY A 48 -0.65 -24.60 9.28
N SER A 49 -0.28 -23.96 8.17
CA SER A 49 1.08 -23.49 7.87
C SER A 49 1.21 -21.97 8.06
N ALA A 50 2.37 -21.55 8.56
CA ALA A 50 2.72 -20.15 8.76
C ALA A 50 4.15 -19.86 8.32
N ILE A 51 4.43 -18.61 7.99
CA ILE A 51 5.81 -18.11 7.89
C ILE A 51 6.29 -17.70 9.28
N TYR A 52 7.56 -17.95 9.58
CA TYR A 52 8.16 -17.70 10.89
C TYR A 52 9.28 -16.65 10.82
N ASN A 53 9.28 -15.70 11.75
CA ASN A 53 10.40 -14.79 11.97
C ASN A 53 10.42 -14.34 13.45
N PRO A 54 11.32 -14.86 14.30
CA PRO A 54 11.37 -14.52 15.72
C PRO A 54 11.86 -13.10 16.00
N GLN A 55 12.46 -12.42 15.01
CA GLN A 55 12.90 -11.04 15.14
C GLN A 55 11.74 -10.04 15.00
N SER A 56 10.67 -10.45 14.33
CA SER A 56 9.47 -9.63 14.12
C SER A 56 8.59 -9.62 15.36
N GLN A 57 7.90 -8.50 15.61
CA GLN A 57 6.84 -8.47 16.63
C GLN A 57 5.73 -9.47 16.32
N ILE A 58 5.48 -9.69 15.03
CA ILE A 58 4.59 -10.74 14.52
C ILE A 58 5.45 -11.96 14.21
N VAL A 59 5.64 -12.81 15.21
CA VAL A 59 6.56 -13.95 15.15
C VAL A 59 6.15 -14.97 14.09
N ALA A 60 4.84 -15.15 13.86
CA ALA A 60 4.36 -15.99 12.77
C ALA A 60 3.11 -15.41 12.12
N ARG A 61 2.98 -15.62 10.80
CA ARG A 61 1.79 -15.25 10.02
C ARG A 61 1.26 -16.47 9.31
N ARG A 62 0.07 -16.94 9.71
CA ARG A 62 -0.58 -18.08 9.05
C ARG A 62 -1.03 -17.66 7.66
N PHE A 63 -0.71 -18.48 6.67
CA PHE A 63 -1.12 -18.27 5.27
C PHE A 63 -1.98 -19.44 4.74
N SER A 64 -2.04 -20.55 5.49
CA SER A 64 -2.91 -21.67 5.16
C SER A 64 -3.42 -22.35 6.43
N ARG A 65 -4.69 -22.81 6.40
CA ARG A 65 -5.28 -23.67 7.45
C ARG A 65 -4.93 -25.15 7.29
N ARG A 66 -4.30 -25.50 6.16
CA ARG A 66 -3.81 -26.85 5.85
C ARG A 66 -2.29 -26.81 5.72
N LYS A 67 -1.65 -27.98 5.70
CA LYS A 67 -0.24 -28.08 5.32
C LYS A 67 -0.09 -27.55 3.89
N GLN A 68 0.75 -26.54 3.72
CA GLN A 68 1.06 -25.87 2.46
C GLN A 68 2.45 -25.27 2.57
N ASP A 69 3.25 -25.41 1.52
CA ASP A 69 4.55 -24.75 1.37
C ASP A 69 4.42 -23.51 0.45
N LEU A 70 5.44 -22.66 0.44
CA LEU A 70 5.53 -21.47 -0.42
C LEU A 70 6.25 -21.81 -1.74
N ASP A 71 5.62 -22.65 -2.55
CA ASP A 71 6.11 -23.06 -3.86
C ASP A 71 5.47 -22.25 -5.00
N LEU A 72 5.91 -22.50 -6.23
CA LEU A 72 5.39 -21.80 -7.42
C LEU A 72 3.88 -22.01 -7.62
N ASP A 73 3.37 -23.22 -7.35
CA ASP A 73 1.94 -23.53 -7.43
C ASP A 73 1.13 -22.69 -6.44
N PHE A 74 1.60 -22.56 -5.19
CA PHE A 74 0.98 -21.70 -4.20
C PHE A 74 0.88 -20.25 -4.67
N PHE A 75 1.99 -19.67 -5.12
CA PHE A 75 2.01 -18.27 -5.58
C PHE A 75 1.12 -18.08 -6.79
N THR A 76 1.21 -18.96 -7.79
CA THR A 76 0.39 -18.90 -9.00
C THR A 76 -1.09 -18.93 -8.64
N ARG A 77 -1.54 -19.91 -7.84
CA ARG A 77 -2.95 -20.03 -7.45
C ARG A 77 -3.44 -18.84 -6.61
N ARG A 78 -2.64 -18.35 -5.67
CA ARG A 78 -3.06 -17.23 -4.79
C ARG A 78 -3.10 -15.91 -5.53
N ILE A 79 -2.10 -15.62 -6.36
CA ILE A 79 -2.08 -14.40 -7.18
C ILE A 79 -3.24 -14.44 -8.18
N GLN A 80 -3.49 -15.57 -8.84
CA GLN A 80 -4.63 -15.75 -9.73
C GLN A 80 -5.96 -15.49 -9.02
N GLN A 81 -6.17 -16.06 -7.83
CA GLN A 81 -7.37 -15.80 -7.02
C GLN A 81 -7.55 -14.31 -6.66
N ALA A 82 -6.44 -13.63 -6.37
CA ALA A 82 -6.44 -12.20 -6.05
C ALA A 82 -6.84 -11.36 -7.27
N ILE A 83 -6.31 -11.68 -8.46
CA ILE A 83 -6.68 -11.05 -9.75
C ILE A 83 -8.16 -11.29 -10.05
N GLU A 84 -8.63 -12.54 -9.99
CA GLU A 84 -10.04 -12.90 -10.21
C GLU A 84 -11.00 -12.19 -9.24
N HIS A 85 -10.55 -11.90 -8.02
CA HIS A 85 -11.33 -11.11 -7.08
C HIS A 85 -11.54 -9.67 -7.57
N ARG A 86 -10.50 -9.03 -8.11
CA ARG A 86 -10.59 -7.66 -8.67
C ARG A 86 -11.48 -7.65 -9.92
N GLN A 87 -11.29 -8.62 -10.82
CA GLN A 87 -12.10 -8.78 -12.03
C GLN A 87 -13.59 -8.91 -11.71
N ARG A 88 -13.96 -9.77 -10.76
CA ARG A 88 -15.37 -9.95 -10.33
C ARG A 88 -15.99 -8.70 -9.69
N ARG A 89 -15.18 -7.75 -9.24
CA ARG A 89 -15.63 -6.48 -8.67
C ARG A 89 -15.66 -5.35 -9.70
N GLY A 90 -15.34 -5.62 -10.96
CA GLY A 90 -15.28 -4.61 -12.02
C GLY A 90 -14.12 -3.62 -11.85
N ILE A 91 -13.07 -4.01 -11.13
CA ILE A 91 -11.86 -3.20 -11.00
C ILE A 91 -11.01 -3.38 -12.26
N ASP A 92 -10.56 -2.27 -12.84
CA ASP A 92 -9.59 -2.28 -13.93
C ASP A 92 -8.24 -2.81 -13.42
N GLU A 93 -7.89 -4.03 -13.83
CA GLU A 93 -6.65 -4.67 -13.41
C GLU A 93 -5.40 -4.02 -14.00
N THR A 94 -5.54 -3.19 -15.04
CA THR A 94 -4.40 -2.49 -15.63
C THR A 94 -3.92 -1.34 -14.74
N LEU A 95 -4.74 -0.85 -13.81
CA LEU A 95 -4.34 0.12 -12.82
C LEU A 95 -4.95 -0.19 -11.45
N ALA A 96 -4.40 -1.18 -10.77
CA ALA A 96 -4.93 -1.63 -9.48
C ALA A 96 -3.88 -2.34 -8.62
N ARG A 97 -4.18 -2.39 -7.33
CA ARG A 97 -3.54 -3.33 -6.41
C ARG A 97 -4.08 -4.74 -6.65
N LEU A 98 -3.28 -5.59 -7.27
CA LEU A 98 -3.61 -6.98 -7.56
C LEU A 98 -3.49 -7.89 -6.33
N VAL A 99 -2.49 -7.66 -5.47
CA VAL A 99 -2.26 -8.45 -4.25
C VAL A 99 -2.08 -7.52 -3.05
N TRP A 100 -2.77 -7.80 -1.96
CA TRP A 100 -2.79 -7.04 -0.72
C TRP A 100 -2.54 -7.92 0.52
N SER A 101 -1.32 -8.45 0.60
CA SER A 101 -0.75 -9.10 1.77
C SER A 101 -1.66 -10.20 2.34
N GLU A 102 -1.94 -10.18 3.66
CA GLU A 102 -2.77 -11.16 4.34
C GLU A 102 -4.20 -11.23 3.79
N SER A 103 -4.72 -10.12 3.24
CA SER A 103 -6.08 -10.08 2.69
C SER A 103 -6.24 -11.00 1.49
N ASP A 104 -5.16 -11.21 0.74
CA ASP A 104 -5.10 -12.14 -0.40
C ASP A 104 -4.36 -13.44 -0.07
N GLY A 105 -4.08 -13.67 1.23
CA GLY A 105 -3.50 -14.92 1.71
C GLY A 105 -2.00 -15.09 1.44
N ILE A 106 -1.28 -14.00 1.16
CA ILE A 106 0.19 -14.00 0.97
C ILE A 106 0.82 -12.95 1.90
N PRO A 107 1.02 -13.27 3.20
CA PRO A 107 1.44 -12.28 4.21
C PRO A 107 2.78 -11.62 3.90
N GLY A 108 2.73 -10.33 3.56
CA GLY A 108 3.88 -9.51 3.20
C GLY A 108 4.04 -9.24 1.69
N LEU A 109 3.25 -9.85 0.82
CA LEU A 109 3.30 -9.54 -0.62
C LEU A 109 2.32 -8.43 -0.99
N ILE A 110 2.82 -7.37 -1.63
CA ILE A 110 1.99 -6.35 -2.27
C ILE A 110 2.36 -6.30 -3.75
N VAL A 111 1.36 -6.29 -4.62
CA VAL A 111 1.56 -6.15 -6.08
C VAL A 111 0.61 -5.09 -6.59
N ASP A 112 1.16 -3.98 -7.07
CA ASP A 112 0.44 -2.90 -7.75
C ASP A 112 0.77 -2.98 -9.26
N ARG A 113 -0.25 -2.90 -10.12
CA ARG A 113 -0.11 -2.92 -11.58
C ARG A 113 -0.37 -1.52 -12.16
N TYR A 114 0.50 -1.15 -13.10
CA TYR A 114 0.50 0.12 -13.82
C TYR A 114 0.71 -0.16 -15.32
N GLY A 115 -0.37 -0.45 -16.02
CA GLY A 115 -0.39 -0.94 -17.40
C GLY A 115 0.41 -2.24 -17.53
N ASP A 116 1.52 -2.14 -18.27
CA ASP A 116 2.44 -3.25 -18.54
C ASP A 116 3.50 -3.43 -17.45
N HIS A 117 3.51 -2.60 -16.41
CA HIS A 117 4.54 -2.59 -15.38
C HIS A 117 3.98 -2.95 -14.00
N LEU A 118 4.75 -3.69 -13.20
CA LEU A 118 4.38 -4.06 -11.84
C LEU A 118 5.32 -3.41 -10.83
N SER A 119 4.75 -2.93 -9.72
CA SER A 119 5.48 -2.58 -8.51
C SER A 119 5.20 -3.64 -7.45
N VAL A 120 6.24 -4.31 -6.97
CA VAL A 120 6.15 -5.41 -6.01
C VAL A 120 6.84 -5.03 -4.71
N GLN A 121 6.22 -5.36 -3.57
CA GLN A 121 6.86 -5.27 -2.26
C GLN A 121 6.81 -6.61 -1.56
N THR A 122 7.91 -6.99 -0.92
CA THR A 122 8.06 -8.20 -0.11
C THR A 122 8.39 -7.79 1.32
N LEU A 123 7.37 -7.59 2.15
CA LEU A 123 7.49 -7.01 3.49
C LEU A 123 7.74 -8.04 4.60
N THR A 124 7.92 -9.32 4.27
CA THR A 124 8.28 -10.39 5.22
C THR A 124 9.46 -11.17 4.69
N LEU A 125 10.35 -11.61 5.59
CA LEU A 125 11.57 -12.32 5.21
C LEU A 125 11.27 -13.56 4.37
N ALA A 126 10.22 -14.30 4.76
CA ALA A 126 9.85 -15.50 4.04
C ALA A 126 9.41 -15.19 2.60
N ILE A 127 8.62 -14.15 2.36
CA ILE A 127 8.19 -13.79 1.00
C ILE A 127 9.36 -13.24 0.18
N ASP A 128 10.25 -12.45 0.79
CA ASP A 128 11.44 -11.91 0.15
C ASP A 128 12.39 -13.00 -0.39
N GLN A 129 12.63 -14.04 0.41
CA GLN A 129 13.42 -15.22 0.01
C GLN A 129 12.83 -15.98 -1.20
N ARG A 130 11.54 -15.77 -1.53
CA ARG A 130 10.86 -16.42 -2.67
C ARG A 130 10.51 -15.44 -3.78
N LYS A 131 11.15 -14.26 -3.84
CA LYS A 131 10.91 -13.24 -4.87
C LYS A 131 11.02 -13.77 -6.30
N GLU A 132 11.92 -14.72 -6.56
CA GLU A 132 12.07 -15.36 -7.87
C GLU A 132 10.84 -16.21 -8.27
N LEU A 133 10.24 -16.96 -7.33
CA LEU A 133 9.02 -17.72 -7.59
C LEU A 133 7.82 -16.79 -7.82
N ILE A 134 7.78 -15.68 -7.08
CA ILE A 134 6.75 -14.64 -7.24
C ILE A 134 6.89 -13.97 -8.61
N ARG A 135 8.12 -13.64 -9.03
CA ARG A 135 8.42 -13.14 -10.37
C ARG A 135 7.89 -14.10 -11.43
N ASP A 136 8.22 -15.38 -11.32
CA ASP A 136 7.83 -16.39 -12.33
C ASP A 136 6.30 -16.53 -12.42
N ALA A 137 5.61 -16.54 -11.27
CA ALA A 137 4.15 -16.53 -11.23
C ALA A 137 3.55 -15.27 -11.87
N LEU A 138 4.08 -14.08 -11.56
CA LEU A 138 3.59 -12.82 -12.14
C LEU A 138 3.83 -12.75 -13.65
N VAL A 139 4.99 -13.21 -14.13
CA VAL A 139 5.31 -13.27 -15.56
C VAL A 139 4.35 -14.21 -16.29
N ALA A 140 4.11 -15.41 -15.74
CA ALA A 140 3.20 -16.37 -16.34
C ALA A 140 1.75 -15.88 -16.40
N LEU A 141 1.29 -15.17 -15.37
CA LEU A 141 -0.10 -14.72 -15.25
C LEU A 141 -0.39 -13.41 -16.01
N LEU A 142 0.58 -12.49 -16.07
CA LEU A 142 0.33 -11.11 -16.50
C LEU A 142 1.17 -10.67 -17.70
N SER A 143 2.24 -11.41 -18.04
CA SER A 143 3.20 -11.03 -19.10
C SER A 143 3.65 -9.55 -19.03
N PRO A 144 4.09 -9.04 -17.87
CA PRO A 144 4.47 -7.64 -17.72
C PRO A 144 5.78 -7.34 -18.46
N LYS A 145 5.95 -6.11 -18.94
CA LYS A 145 7.21 -5.63 -19.51
C LYS A 145 8.30 -5.47 -18.47
N SER A 146 7.93 -5.08 -17.24
CA SER A 146 8.88 -4.99 -16.14
C SER A 146 8.23 -5.17 -14.77
N ILE A 147 9.06 -5.59 -13.81
CA ILE A 147 8.70 -5.73 -12.41
C ILE A 147 9.76 -5.00 -11.59
N VAL A 148 9.35 -3.93 -10.91
CA VAL A 148 10.19 -3.22 -9.95
C VAL A 148 9.91 -3.74 -8.56
N LEU A 149 10.94 -4.24 -7.87
CA LEU A 149 10.86 -4.61 -6.47
C LEU A 149 11.11 -3.36 -5.62
N ARG A 150 10.03 -2.71 -5.18
CA ARG A 150 10.03 -1.44 -4.45
C ARG A 150 9.98 -1.67 -2.94
N ASN A 151 11.10 -2.15 -2.42
CA ASN A 151 11.29 -2.54 -1.03
C ASN A 151 11.91 -1.41 -0.19
N ASP A 152 11.61 -0.14 -0.47
CA ASP A 152 12.12 1.04 0.24
C ASP A 152 11.37 1.31 1.57
N SER A 153 10.37 0.50 1.87
CA SER A 153 9.58 0.58 3.11
C SER A 153 10.45 0.36 4.37
N PRO A 154 10.42 1.28 5.36
CA PRO A 154 11.18 1.14 6.60
C PRO A 154 10.70 -0.04 7.45
N TYR A 155 9.51 -0.58 7.18
CA TYR A 155 8.96 -1.74 7.89
C TYR A 155 9.77 -3.03 7.64
N ARG A 156 10.59 -3.09 6.59
CA ARG A 156 11.50 -4.22 6.33
C ARG A 156 12.51 -4.44 7.47
N LYS A 157 12.92 -3.37 8.15
CA LYS A 157 13.83 -3.46 9.31
C LYS A 157 13.23 -4.27 10.46
N ALA A 158 11.89 -4.26 10.62
CA ALA A 158 11.21 -5.07 11.62
C ALA A 158 11.27 -6.57 11.31
N GLU A 159 11.62 -6.95 10.08
CA GLU A 159 11.81 -8.33 9.64
C GLU A 159 13.30 -8.69 9.44
N GLY A 160 14.22 -7.79 9.84
CA GLY A 160 15.67 -7.99 9.71
C GLY A 160 16.20 -7.78 8.29
N MET A 161 15.46 -7.07 7.43
CA MET A 161 15.84 -6.82 6.04
C MET A 161 16.15 -5.34 5.80
N GLU A 162 17.15 -5.08 4.96
CA GLU A 162 17.44 -3.72 4.52
C GLU A 162 16.41 -3.24 3.47
N PRO A 163 16.04 -1.95 3.49
CA PRO A 163 15.26 -1.34 2.42
C PRO A 163 16.08 -1.18 1.14
N GLY A 164 15.43 -1.26 -0.02
CA GLY A 164 16.07 -1.06 -1.31
C GLY A 164 15.08 -1.12 -2.47
N ILE A 165 15.49 -0.62 -3.63
CA ILE A 165 14.73 -0.71 -4.88
C ILE A 165 15.61 -1.42 -5.89
N GLU A 166 15.06 -2.44 -6.56
CA GLU A 166 15.77 -3.17 -7.61
C GLU A 166 14.82 -3.61 -8.72
N MET A 167 15.38 -3.93 -9.89
CA MET A 167 14.64 -4.56 -10.98
C MET A 167 14.57 -6.07 -10.73
N LEU A 168 13.36 -6.63 -10.76
CA LEU A 168 13.13 -8.07 -10.64
C LEU A 168 12.87 -8.74 -12.00
N HIS A 169 12.37 -7.99 -12.98
CA HIS A 169 12.14 -8.46 -14.35
C HIS A 169 12.14 -7.29 -15.33
N GLY A 170 12.65 -7.51 -16.54
CA GLY A 170 12.70 -6.49 -17.60
C GLY A 170 13.66 -5.34 -17.30
N GLU A 171 13.48 -4.25 -18.04
CA GLU A 171 14.28 -3.02 -17.90
C GLU A 171 13.50 -1.95 -17.13
N ASN A 172 14.22 -0.98 -16.55
CA ASN A 172 13.59 0.17 -15.88
C ASN A 172 12.77 0.97 -16.93
N PRO A 173 11.45 1.12 -16.75
CA PRO A 173 10.62 1.83 -17.73
C PRO A 173 10.86 3.34 -17.75
N GLY A 174 11.59 3.89 -16.77
CA GLY A 174 11.67 5.33 -16.54
C GLY A 174 10.30 5.94 -16.21
N PRO A 175 10.15 7.26 -16.32
CA PRO A 175 8.85 7.92 -16.20
C PRO A 175 7.90 7.55 -17.34
N PHE A 176 6.66 7.18 -17.02
CA PHE A 176 5.61 6.90 -18.00
C PHE A 176 4.25 7.40 -17.53
N GLN A 177 3.31 7.53 -18.47
CA GLN A 177 1.96 8.01 -18.18
C GLN A 177 1.00 6.86 -17.90
N VAL A 178 0.16 7.03 -16.89
CA VAL A 178 -0.98 6.16 -16.59
C VAL A 178 -2.26 6.99 -16.54
N ARG A 179 -3.36 6.39 -17.01
CA ARG A 179 -4.68 7.02 -16.91
C ARG A 179 -5.46 6.39 -15.77
N ALA A 180 -5.97 7.22 -14.87
CA ALA A 180 -6.86 6.82 -13.79
C ALA A 180 -8.10 7.71 -13.82
N ASN A 181 -9.29 7.11 -13.94
CA ASN A 181 -10.51 7.85 -14.24
C ASN A 181 -10.31 8.72 -15.50
N ASP A 182 -10.63 10.01 -15.41
CA ASP A 182 -10.39 10.99 -16.48
C ASP A 182 -9.09 11.76 -16.33
N LEU A 183 -8.17 11.30 -15.49
CA LEU A 183 -6.88 11.96 -15.25
C LEU A 183 -5.72 11.15 -15.79
N THR A 184 -4.73 11.84 -16.33
CA THR A 184 -3.43 11.27 -16.70
C THR A 184 -2.39 11.68 -15.66
N PHE A 185 -1.62 10.72 -15.16
CA PHE A 185 -0.52 10.95 -14.22
C PHE A 185 0.79 10.48 -14.84
N GLU A 186 1.85 11.24 -14.67
CA GLU A 186 3.20 10.72 -14.88
C GLU A 186 3.69 10.04 -13.60
N ILE A 187 4.18 8.82 -13.72
CA ILE A 187 4.71 8.03 -12.60
C ILE A 187 6.09 7.48 -12.94
N ASP A 188 6.90 7.29 -11.90
CA ASP A 188 8.19 6.63 -11.98
C ASP A 188 8.27 5.55 -10.88
N LEU A 189 8.30 4.29 -11.32
CA LEU A 189 8.32 3.13 -10.44
C LEU A 189 9.69 2.81 -9.86
N PHE A 190 10.77 3.48 -10.26
CA PHE A 190 12.14 3.21 -9.79
C PHE A 190 12.80 4.39 -9.05
N ASP A 191 12.65 5.61 -9.56
CA ASP A 191 13.20 6.83 -8.96
C ASP A 191 12.13 7.75 -8.33
N GLY A 192 10.85 7.52 -8.64
CA GLY A 192 9.74 8.28 -8.09
C GLY A 192 9.48 8.04 -6.59
N GLN A 193 8.77 8.97 -5.93
CA GLN A 193 8.36 8.79 -4.53
C GLN A 193 7.26 7.72 -4.40
N LYS A 194 7.41 6.82 -3.42
CA LYS A 194 6.46 5.73 -3.11
C LYS A 194 6.22 4.82 -4.33
N THR A 195 5.15 4.03 -4.34
CA THR A 195 4.88 3.07 -5.44
C THR A 195 4.31 3.68 -6.71
N GLY A 196 4.29 5.02 -6.85
CA GLY A 196 3.77 5.73 -8.02
C GLY A 196 2.51 6.56 -7.72
N LEU A 197 1.38 5.91 -7.44
CA LEU A 197 0.10 6.55 -7.16
C LEU A 197 -0.57 5.92 -5.93
N TYR A 198 -1.33 6.72 -5.17
CA TYR A 198 -2.21 6.18 -4.13
C TYR A 198 -3.44 5.55 -4.78
N LEU A 199 -3.32 4.29 -5.19
CA LEU A 199 -4.38 3.54 -5.86
C LEU A 199 -5.65 3.41 -4.99
N ASP A 200 -5.51 3.46 -3.68
CA ASP A 200 -6.60 3.45 -2.71
C ASP A 200 -7.44 4.74 -2.71
N GLN A 201 -6.88 5.87 -3.15
CA GLN A 201 -7.59 7.15 -3.23
C GLN A 201 -8.21 7.44 -4.61
N LEU A 202 -7.99 6.59 -5.62
CA LEU A 202 -8.53 6.82 -6.96
C LEU A 202 -10.05 6.95 -7.00
N GLN A 203 -10.76 6.15 -6.21
CA GLN A 203 -12.21 6.26 -6.09
C GLN A 203 -12.60 7.55 -5.37
N SER A 204 -11.89 7.92 -4.31
CA SER A 204 -12.12 9.16 -3.57
C SER A 204 -11.97 10.39 -4.47
N HIS A 205 -10.96 10.42 -5.34
CA HIS A 205 -10.79 11.50 -6.33
C HIS A 205 -12.06 11.68 -7.17
N ALA A 206 -12.60 10.58 -7.71
CA ALA A 206 -13.81 10.60 -8.54
C ALA A 206 -15.07 11.00 -7.76
N GLU A 207 -15.25 10.50 -6.54
CA GLU A 207 -16.41 10.83 -5.71
C GLU A 207 -16.42 12.30 -5.26
N VAL A 208 -15.27 12.81 -4.83
CA VAL A 208 -15.14 14.22 -4.40
C VAL A 208 -15.32 15.18 -5.59
N ALA A 209 -14.80 14.82 -6.77
CA ALA A 209 -14.95 15.64 -7.97
C ALA A 209 -16.41 15.92 -8.34
N LYS A 210 -17.35 14.98 -8.08
CA LYS A 210 -18.79 15.19 -8.30
C LYS A 210 -19.36 16.39 -7.52
N LEU A 211 -18.72 16.77 -6.43
CA LEU A 211 -19.13 17.88 -5.57
C LEU A 211 -18.51 19.22 -5.97
N ALA A 212 -17.58 19.25 -6.92
CA ALA A 212 -16.70 20.39 -7.18
C ALA A 212 -17.25 21.42 -8.18
N LYS A 213 -18.20 21.04 -9.04
CA LYS A 213 -18.72 21.92 -10.11
C LYS A 213 -19.20 23.27 -9.55
N GLY A 214 -18.67 24.36 -10.09
CA GLY A 214 -19.04 25.73 -9.70
C GLY A 214 -18.41 26.22 -8.39
N LYS A 215 -17.58 25.43 -7.72
CA LYS A 215 -17.04 25.73 -6.38
C LYS A 215 -15.57 26.14 -6.40
N ARG A 216 -15.17 26.90 -5.39
CA ARG A 216 -13.78 27.17 -5.01
C ARG A 216 -13.30 26.04 -4.10
N VAL A 217 -12.29 25.30 -4.53
CA VAL A 217 -11.80 24.09 -3.86
C VAL A 217 -10.44 24.34 -3.23
N LEU A 218 -10.27 23.89 -1.99
CA LEU A 218 -8.98 23.79 -1.31
C LEU A 218 -8.61 22.32 -1.12
N ASP A 219 -7.50 21.90 -1.71
CA ASP A 219 -6.91 20.57 -1.54
C ASP A 219 -5.67 20.64 -0.65
N CYS A 220 -5.82 20.23 0.60
CA CYS A 220 -4.73 20.21 1.58
C CYS A 220 -4.04 18.85 1.62
N PHE A 221 -2.71 18.88 1.68
CA PHE A 221 -1.85 17.69 1.56
C PHE A 221 -1.98 17.04 0.19
N THR A 222 -2.01 17.88 -0.86
CA THR A 222 -2.41 17.50 -2.22
C THR A 222 -1.52 16.43 -2.86
N ASN A 223 -0.30 16.23 -2.35
CA ASN A 223 0.73 15.41 -2.98
C ASN A 223 0.90 15.78 -4.46
N GLN A 224 0.67 14.84 -5.38
CA GLN A 224 0.81 15.01 -6.82
C GLN A 224 -0.46 15.54 -7.50
N GLY A 225 -1.40 16.11 -6.72
CA GLY A 225 -2.57 16.83 -7.24
C GLY A 225 -3.83 16.00 -7.44
N GLY A 226 -3.90 14.76 -6.93
CA GLY A 226 -4.96 13.81 -7.30
C GLY A 226 -6.39 14.36 -7.16
N PHE A 227 -6.72 14.93 -6.00
CA PHE A 227 -8.01 15.56 -5.73
C PHE A 227 -8.17 16.89 -6.47
N ALA A 228 -7.16 17.78 -6.39
CA ALA A 228 -7.17 19.08 -7.06
C ALA A 228 -7.46 18.95 -8.57
N LEU A 229 -6.75 18.06 -9.27
CA LEU A 229 -6.91 17.82 -10.70
C LEU A 229 -8.31 17.28 -11.03
N ALA A 230 -8.82 16.36 -10.22
CA ALA A 230 -10.15 15.78 -10.42
C ALA A 230 -11.24 16.87 -10.27
N CYS A 231 -11.11 17.72 -9.24
CA CYS A 231 -12.03 18.83 -9.00
C CYS A 231 -11.97 19.89 -10.10
N ALA A 232 -10.77 20.25 -10.56
CA ALA A 232 -10.59 21.20 -11.67
C ALA A 232 -11.27 20.68 -12.94
N LYS A 233 -11.04 19.40 -13.27
CA LYS A 233 -11.65 18.75 -14.45
C LYS A 233 -13.17 18.62 -14.37
N ALA A 234 -13.72 18.52 -13.15
CA ALA A 234 -15.16 18.51 -12.90
C ALA A 234 -15.82 19.91 -12.93
N GLY A 235 -15.05 20.97 -13.21
CA GLY A 235 -15.56 22.33 -13.39
C GLY A 235 -15.62 23.15 -12.11
N ALA A 236 -14.70 22.93 -11.17
CA ALA A 236 -14.42 23.90 -10.11
C ALA A 236 -14.06 25.28 -10.70
N THR A 237 -14.49 26.35 -10.04
CA THR A 237 -14.22 27.74 -10.49
C THR A 237 -12.82 28.21 -10.13
N LYS A 238 -12.28 27.70 -9.01
CA LYS A 238 -10.90 27.89 -8.59
C LYS A 238 -10.46 26.66 -7.80
N VAL A 239 -9.23 26.20 -7.99
CA VAL A 239 -8.65 25.12 -7.19
C VAL A 239 -7.30 25.58 -6.65
N THR A 240 -7.17 25.54 -5.33
CA THR A 240 -5.91 25.81 -4.63
C THR A 240 -5.43 24.51 -4.00
N ALA A 241 -4.21 24.10 -4.29
CA ALA A 241 -3.60 22.86 -3.86
C ALA A 241 -2.37 23.17 -2.99
N VAL A 242 -2.32 22.65 -1.76
CA VAL A 242 -1.29 23.00 -0.77
C VAL A 242 -0.56 21.75 -0.31
N ASP A 243 0.77 21.77 -0.44
CA ASP A 243 1.65 20.72 0.09
C ASP A 243 2.95 21.33 0.62
N VAL A 244 3.60 20.67 1.57
CA VAL A 244 4.90 21.11 2.10
C VAL A 244 6.07 20.64 1.23
N SER A 245 5.86 19.64 0.39
CA SER A 245 6.88 19.05 -0.45
C SER A 245 7.01 19.78 -1.78
N ALA A 246 8.17 20.42 -2.00
CA ALA A 246 8.51 21.03 -3.30
C ALA A 246 8.40 20.03 -4.47
N THR A 247 8.83 18.78 -4.25
CA THR A 247 8.75 17.72 -5.27
C THR A 247 7.31 17.34 -5.58
N ALA A 248 6.44 17.27 -4.56
CA ALA A 248 5.02 16.99 -4.77
C ALA A 248 4.32 18.15 -5.49
N CYS A 249 4.62 19.39 -5.09
CA CYS A 249 4.12 20.59 -5.76
C CYS A 249 4.55 20.66 -7.24
N ALA A 250 5.80 20.30 -7.56
CA ALA A 250 6.27 20.22 -8.94
C ALA A 250 5.51 19.14 -9.74
N ALA A 251 5.28 17.96 -9.14
CA ALA A 251 4.49 16.90 -9.76
C ALA A 251 3.03 17.32 -10.00
N ALA A 252 2.40 18.01 -9.04
CA ALA A 252 1.05 18.52 -9.18
C ALA A 252 0.92 19.53 -10.34
N ARG A 253 1.88 20.46 -10.49
CA ARG A 253 1.92 21.41 -11.62
C ARG A 253 2.08 20.68 -12.96
N LYS A 254 3.02 19.73 -13.04
CA LYS A 254 3.23 18.93 -14.26
C LYS A 254 1.98 18.13 -14.63
N ASN A 255 1.32 17.51 -13.66
CA ASN A 255 0.07 16.79 -13.90
C ASN A 255 -1.07 17.72 -14.32
N ALA A 256 -1.10 18.96 -13.83
CA ALA A 256 -2.08 19.97 -14.26
C ALA A 256 -1.91 20.33 -15.73
N GLU A 257 -0.66 20.56 -16.16
CA GLU A 257 -0.30 20.79 -17.56
C GLU A 257 -0.72 19.61 -18.46
N VAL A 258 -0.37 18.38 -18.06
CA VAL A 258 -0.72 17.15 -18.79
C VAL A 258 -2.23 16.97 -18.94
N ASN A 259 -3.01 17.40 -17.95
CA ASN A 259 -4.47 17.28 -17.97
C ASN A 259 -5.18 18.49 -18.58
N GLY A 260 -4.45 19.55 -18.95
CA GLY A 260 -5.02 20.78 -19.47
C GLY A 260 -5.94 21.50 -18.48
N VAL A 261 -5.63 21.43 -17.19
CA VAL A 261 -6.41 22.10 -16.12
C VAL A 261 -5.54 23.12 -15.39
N GLU A 262 -6.18 24.19 -14.91
CA GLU A 262 -5.51 25.23 -14.13
C GLU A 262 -5.75 24.98 -12.62
N ILE A 263 -4.67 24.92 -11.85
CA ILE A 263 -4.69 24.85 -10.39
C ILE A 263 -3.63 25.78 -9.80
N GLU A 264 -3.92 26.40 -8.67
CA GLU A 264 -2.95 27.19 -7.91
C GLU A 264 -2.21 26.26 -6.92
N VAL A 265 -0.93 25.98 -7.17
CA VAL A 265 -0.13 25.11 -6.29
C VAL A 265 0.75 25.95 -5.36
N ILE A 266 0.56 25.79 -4.06
CA ILE A 266 1.25 26.53 -3.01
C ILE A 266 2.12 25.56 -2.19
N GLU A 267 3.43 25.79 -2.21
CA GLU A 267 4.37 25.07 -1.33
C GLU A 267 4.33 25.70 0.06
N HIS A 268 3.57 25.10 0.99
CA HIS A 268 3.40 25.61 2.33
C HIS A 268 3.02 24.51 3.31
N ASN A 269 3.43 24.66 4.57
CA ASN A 269 2.89 23.83 5.65
C ASN A 269 1.38 24.08 5.78
N VAL A 270 0.56 23.04 5.62
CA VAL A 270 -0.90 23.13 5.66
C VAL A 270 -1.43 23.70 6.98
N PHE A 271 -0.84 23.32 8.12
CA PHE A 271 -1.31 23.82 9.42
C PHE A 271 -1.15 25.33 9.51
N ASP A 272 -0.04 25.87 9.01
CA ASP A 272 0.24 27.29 9.01
C ASP A 272 -0.57 28.02 7.92
N PHE A 273 -0.76 27.40 6.77
CA PHE A 273 -1.63 27.93 5.71
C PHE A 273 -3.06 28.14 6.22
N LEU A 274 -3.64 27.13 6.87
CA LEU A 274 -5.00 27.19 7.40
C LEU A 274 -5.19 28.26 8.50
N LYS A 275 -4.14 28.66 9.24
CA LYS A 275 -4.24 29.75 10.23
C LYS A 275 -4.57 31.11 9.60
N HIS A 276 -4.17 31.30 8.35
CA HIS A 276 -4.27 32.57 7.63
C HIS A 276 -5.22 32.50 6.43
N ALA A 277 -5.73 31.31 6.13
CA ALA A 277 -6.70 31.11 5.07
C ALA A 277 -7.99 31.89 5.36
N LYS A 278 -8.51 32.57 4.34
CA LYS A 278 -9.81 33.23 4.41
C LYS A 278 -10.91 32.19 4.15
N PRO A 279 -12.12 32.37 4.71
CA PRO A 279 -13.25 31.47 4.49
C PRO A 279 -13.86 31.69 3.08
N GLU A 280 -13.08 31.41 2.05
CA GLU A 280 -13.41 31.63 0.64
C GLU A 280 -13.50 30.33 -0.17
N TYR A 281 -13.49 29.17 0.49
CA TYR A 281 -13.59 27.87 -0.16
C TYR A 281 -14.96 27.26 0.11
N ASP A 282 -15.55 26.66 -0.92
CA ASP A 282 -16.86 26.01 -0.86
C ASP A 282 -16.72 24.49 -0.71
N LEU A 283 -15.52 23.95 -0.92
CA LEU A 283 -15.14 22.55 -0.69
C LEU A 283 -13.68 22.49 -0.20
N ILE A 284 -13.46 21.85 0.95
CA ILE A 284 -12.14 21.66 1.54
C ILE A 284 -11.88 20.15 1.67
N ILE A 285 -10.71 19.72 1.21
CA ILE A 285 -10.26 18.33 1.23
C ILE A 285 -9.06 18.26 2.18
N LEU A 286 -9.14 17.38 3.17
CA LEU A 286 -8.08 17.14 4.14
C LEU A 286 -7.65 15.67 4.04
N ASP A 287 -6.53 15.39 3.38
CA ASP A 287 -5.93 14.05 3.31
C ASP A 287 -4.53 14.00 3.95
N PRO A 288 -4.41 14.28 5.26
CA PRO A 288 -3.12 14.34 5.92
C PRO A 288 -2.42 12.97 5.97
N PRO A 289 -1.08 12.94 6.05
CA PRO A 289 -0.37 11.72 6.41
C PRO A 289 -0.78 11.27 7.82
N SER A 290 -0.57 9.99 8.15
CA SER A 290 -0.81 9.49 9.50
C SER A 290 0.06 10.26 10.52
N PHE A 291 -0.57 10.98 11.44
CA PHE A 291 0.12 11.74 12.50
C PHE A 291 0.71 10.85 13.59
N THR A 292 0.35 9.56 13.62
CA THR A 292 0.96 8.59 14.52
C THR A 292 1.24 7.28 13.82
N ARG A 293 2.30 6.59 14.26
CA ARG A 293 2.64 5.22 13.84
C ARG A 293 2.56 4.23 15.00
N ASN A 294 2.23 4.68 16.22
CA ASN A 294 2.20 3.83 17.39
C ASN A 294 1.19 4.32 18.44
N LYS A 295 0.72 3.41 19.29
CA LYS A 295 -0.32 3.71 20.28
C LYS A 295 0.09 4.80 21.31
N LYS A 296 1.39 5.01 21.54
CA LYS A 296 1.87 5.97 22.56
C LYS A 296 1.57 7.42 22.18
N THR A 297 1.64 7.75 20.89
CA THR A 297 1.41 9.13 20.40
C THR A 297 -0.02 9.34 19.87
N LEU A 298 -0.96 8.47 20.25
CA LEU A 298 -2.35 8.54 19.78
C LEU A 298 -3.01 9.88 20.14
N MET A 299 -2.85 10.34 21.38
CA MET A 299 -3.47 11.59 21.83
C MET A 299 -2.90 12.81 21.11
N ASP A 300 -1.62 12.77 20.72
CA ASP A 300 -0.98 13.84 19.95
C ASP A 300 -1.54 13.89 18.53
N ALA A 301 -1.67 12.72 17.89
CA ALA A 301 -2.32 12.62 16.59
C ALA A 301 -3.78 13.10 16.62
N MET A 302 -4.56 12.72 17.65
CA MET A 302 -5.94 13.21 17.81
C MET A 302 -6.00 14.74 17.92
N ARG A 303 -5.04 15.37 18.60
CA ARG A 303 -4.93 16.84 18.65
C ARG A 303 -4.64 17.43 17.28
N GLY A 304 -3.71 16.83 16.51
CA GLY A 304 -3.41 17.27 15.14
C GLY A 304 -4.62 17.16 14.20
N TYR A 305 -5.35 16.05 14.24
CA TYR A 305 -6.59 15.88 13.46
C TYR A 305 -7.66 16.90 13.86
N LYS A 306 -7.83 17.16 15.15
CA LYS A 306 -8.75 18.21 15.62
C LYS A 306 -8.33 19.59 15.11
N GLU A 307 -7.04 19.90 15.14
CA GLU A 307 -6.50 21.20 14.76
C GLU A 307 -6.76 21.54 13.29
N ILE A 308 -6.55 20.59 12.37
CA ILE A 308 -6.83 20.82 10.93
C ILE A 308 -8.32 20.96 10.60
N HIS A 309 -9.23 20.45 11.44
CA HIS A 309 -10.68 20.58 11.23
C HIS A 309 -11.27 21.84 11.87
N LEU A 310 -10.58 22.41 12.87
CA LEU A 310 -11.03 23.60 13.58
C LEU A 310 -10.65 24.91 12.90
N ARG A 311 -9.61 24.89 12.07
CA ARG A 311 -9.13 26.04 11.31
C ARG A 311 -9.86 26.14 9.99
#